data_AF-A0A540MNB5-F1
#
_entry.id   AF-A0A540MNB5-F1
#
_cell.length_a   1.000
_cell.length_b   1.000
_cell.length_c   1.000
_cell.angle_alpha   90.00
_cell.angle_beta   90.00
_cell.angle_gamma   90.00
#
_symmetry.space_group_name_H-M   'P 1'
#
loop_
_entity.id
_entity.type
_entity.pdbx_description
1 polymer ?
#
loop_
_entity_poly.entity_id
_entity_poly.type
_entity_poly.pdbx_seq_one_letter_code
_entity_poly.pdbx_strand_id
1 'polypeptide(L)' 'MESQIKSHVKIFPKVAHGWTLRYDDEDEAAVKAAGEAHQDLLGWFLEHVK' A
#
# COMPACT_ATOMS: atom_id res chain seq x y z
N MET A 1 -2.13 26.21 -13.94
CA MET A 1 -2.82 25.47 -12.87
C MET A 1 -1.90 24.33 -12.49
N GLU A 2 -1.36 24.33 -11.27
CA GLU A 2 -0.62 23.16 -10.77
C GLU A 2 -1.56 21.95 -10.75
N SER A 3 -1.10 20.81 -11.24
CA SER A 3 -1.83 19.55 -11.12
C SER A 3 -1.83 19.15 -9.64
N GLN A 4 -2.99 19.26 -8.99
CA GLN A 4 -3.14 18.77 -7.62
C GLN A 4 -2.92 17.27 -7.58
N ILE A 5 -1.99 16.85 -6.73
CA ILE A 5 -1.73 15.45 -6.42
C ILE A 5 -2.76 14.99 -5.39
N LYS A 6 -3.53 13.95 -5.69
CA LYS A 6 -4.52 13.41 -4.74
C LYS A 6 -3.79 12.71 -3.59
N SER A 7 -4.15 13.05 -2.35
CA SER A 7 -3.66 12.35 -1.16
C SER A 7 -4.69 11.31 -0.73
N HIS A 8 -4.23 10.11 -0.36
CA HIS A 8 -5.09 9.02 0.11
C HIS A 8 -4.48 8.34 1.35
N VAL A 9 -5.32 7.98 2.30
CA VAL A 9 -4.93 7.22 3.51
C VAL A 9 -5.86 6.01 3.63
N LYS A 10 -5.27 4.83 3.77
CA LYS A 10 -5.96 3.56 3.98
C LYS A 10 -5.41 2.87 5.21
N ILE A 11 -6.30 2.38 6.07
CA ILE A 11 -5.93 1.70 7.31
C ILE A 11 -6.19 0.21 7.15
N PHE A 12 -5.15 -0.60 7.35
CA PHE A 12 -5.24 -2.06 7.36
C PHE A 12 -5.31 -2.53 8.82
N PRO A 13 -6.47 -3.01 9.31
CA PRO A 13 -6.58 -3.50 10.68
C PRO A 13 -5.93 -4.88 10.82
N LYS A 14 -5.53 -5.23 12.05
CA LYS A 14 -5.02 -6.57 12.43
C LYS A 14 -3.71 -6.99 11.74
N VAL A 15 -2.89 -6.03 11.33
CA VAL A 15 -1.54 -6.27 10.81
C VAL A 15 -0.49 -5.86 11.85
N ALA A 16 0.65 -6.55 11.89
CA ALA A 16 1.78 -6.18 12.75
C ALA A 16 2.49 -4.91 12.27
N HIS A 17 3.29 -4.24 13.09
CA HIS A 17 4.07 -3.09 12.61
C HIS A 17 5.11 -3.51 11.55
N GLY A 18 5.27 -2.72 10.49
CA GLY A 18 6.21 -3.05 9.40
C GLY A 18 5.74 -4.15 8.44
N TRP A 19 4.45 -4.48 8.47
CA TRP A 19 3.80 -5.52 7.66
C TRP A 19 3.93 -5.38 6.14
N THR A 20 4.37 -4.24 5.60
CA THR A 20 4.63 -4.09 4.16
C THR A 20 6.06 -4.47 3.76
N LEU A 21 7.00 -4.53 4.71
CA LEU A 21 8.43 -4.74 4.44
C LEU A 21 9.03 -5.96 5.14
N ARG A 22 8.44 -6.38 6.26
CA ARG A 22 8.97 -7.43 7.15
C ARG A 22 7.87 -8.40 7.56
N TYR A 23 6.97 -8.71 6.64
CA TYR A 23 5.96 -9.74 6.87
C TYR A 23 6.58 -11.14 6.75
N ASP A 24 5.95 -12.10 7.41
CA ASP A 24 6.23 -13.52 7.23
C ASP A 24 5.52 -14.00 5.96
N ASP A 25 6.26 -14.62 5.04
CA ASP A 25 5.70 -15.15 3.79
C ASP A 25 4.71 -16.31 4.05
N GLU A 26 4.78 -16.95 5.24
CA GLU A 26 3.82 -17.97 5.66
C GLU A 26 2.55 -17.38 6.30
N ASP A 27 2.53 -16.08 6.65
CA ASP A 27 1.33 -15.39 7.13
C ASP A 27 0.52 -14.85 5.94
N GLU A 28 -0.43 -15.66 5.47
CA GLU A 28 -1.31 -15.31 4.35
C GLU A 28 -2.03 -13.96 4.52
N ALA A 29 -2.39 -13.59 5.76
CA ALA A 29 -3.09 -12.33 6.01
C ALA A 29 -2.15 -11.13 5.84
N ALA A 30 -0.92 -11.25 6.34
CA ALA A 30 0.11 -10.22 6.15
C ALA A 30 0.52 -10.10 4.68
N VAL A 31 0.74 -11.21 3.98
CA VAL A 31 1.07 -11.25 2.54
C VAL A 31 -0.03 -10.56 1.72
N LYS A 32 -1.30 -10.89 1.98
CA LYS A 32 -2.43 -10.29 1.27
C LYS A 32 -2.53 -8.79 1.51
N ALA A 33 -2.43 -8.36 2.77
CA ALA A 33 -2.46 -6.94 3.11
C ALA A 33 -1.32 -6.20 2.40
N ALA A 34 -0.08 -6.71 2.51
CA ALA A 34 1.11 -6.13 1.90
C ALA A 34 0.95 -5.96 0.39
N GLY A 35 0.49 -7.02 -0.29
CA GLY A 35 0.20 -6.99 -1.73
C GLY A 35 -0.82 -5.91 -2.11
N GLU A 36 -1.93 -5.80 -1.36
CA GLU A 36 -2.96 -4.79 -1.60
C GLU A 36 -2.41 -3.37 -1.45
N ALA A 37 -1.64 -3.08 -0.39
CA ALA A 37 -1.02 -1.78 -0.19
C ALA A 37 0.00 -1.43 -1.28
N HIS A 38 0.76 -2.41 -1.77
CA HIS A 38 1.67 -2.20 -2.89
C HIS A 38 0.92 -1.88 -4.18
N GLN A 39 -0.21 -2.54 -4.45
CA GLN A 39 -1.04 -2.22 -5.62
C GLN A 39 -1.66 -0.82 -5.52
N ASP A 40 -2.15 -0.42 -4.35
CA ASP A 40 -2.67 0.94 -4.12
C ASP A 40 -1.59 2.00 -4.40
N LEU A 41 -0.35 1.76 -3.93
CA LEU A 41 0.79 2.64 -4.18
C LEU A 41 1.16 2.71 -5.68
N LEU A 42 1.20 1.56 -6.36
CA LEU A 42 1.49 1.52 -7.80
C LEU A 42 0.41 2.21 -8.62
N GLY A 43 -0.87 2.04 -8.26
CA GLY A 43 -1.98 2.75 -8.91
C GLY A 43 -1.83 4.27 -8.77
N TRP A 44 -1.43 4.74 -7.59
CA TRP A 44 -1.15 6.15 -7.36
C TRP A 44 0.04 6.64 -8.21
N PHE A 45 1.13 5.87 -8.29
CA PHE A 45 2.27 6.24 -9.14
C PHE A 45 1.88 6.31 -10.61
N LEU A 46 1.10 5.36 -11.12
CA LEU A 46 0.63 5.39 -12.51
C LEU A 46 -0.26 6.61 -12.81
N GLU A 47 -1.03 7.09 -11.82
CA GLU A 47 -1.88 8.26 -12.00
C GLU A 47 -1.08 9.58 -11.94
N HIS A 48 0.02 9.64 -11.18
CA HIS A 48 0.62 10.92 -10.76
C HIS A 48 2.12 11.07 -11.05
N VAL A 49 2.85 9.99 -11.30
CA VAL A 49 4.29 9.99 -11.58
C VAL A 49 4.49 9.56 -13.03
N LYS A 50 5.08 10.46 -13.84
CA LYS A 50 5.39 10.24 -15.27
C LYS A 50 6.89 10.07 -15.48
#